data_AF-A0A7S2PQK4-F1
#
_entry.id   AF-A0A7S2PQK4-F1
#
_cell.length_a   1.000
_cell.length_b   1.000
_cell.length_c   1.000
_cell.angle_alpha   90.00
_cell.angle_beta   90.00
_cell.angle_gamma   90.00
#
_symmetry.space_group_name_H-M   'P 1'
#
loop_
_entity.id
_entity.type
_entity.pdbx_description
1 polymer ?
#
loop_
_entity_poly.entity_id
_entity_poly.type
_entity_poly.pdbx_seq_one_letter_code
_entity_poly.pdbx_strand_id
1 'polypeptide(L)'
;RTRCNKDRTMVTNDTLPPPEKVVPYETVDGANGGALYLYGNSDAPNIAVCCAGYPDDHSIFQSFASRLAKEGDCLVGVMCLPGFDDREEKPWTTHKHDGYIFDDMVISVRGAVKALRAASTHDDSKITGIFHDWGVVPGSLWVNRVLEEAESPELQPDKMIYFDVLLPPHKVMKNDIPDAPKRTPARTVVEIFYKIVLAISFLLQQYVSKILGVIFYSLGAVAIYILRLNPLYDVDNKVLRAHQKPLNRTIYMAYPYWFLVKSVLNGTLWAYEMSLHKDLKKTPLLYIYGGNKRTHFHENESVALLEREEREGRSDSKVICLEDDGHFFYVTNEDACLDAVASFMKN
;
A
#
# COMPACT_ATOMS: atom_id res chain seq x y z
N ARG A 1 17.94 -4.19 -22.88
CA ARG A 1 19.12 -3.77 -22.08
C ARG A 1 19.03 -2.28 -21.84
N THR A 2 18.25 -1.89 -20.84
CA THR A 2 18.08 -0.52 -20.36
C THR A 2 19.35 -0.13 -19.61
N ARG A 3 19.96 1.02 -19.93
CA ARG A 3 21.10 1.54 -19.17
C ARG A 3 20.60 1.90 -17.76
N CYS A 4 21.06 1.19 -16.75
CA CYS A 4 20.85 1.57 -15.35
C CYS A 4 21.54 2.93 -15.13
N ASN A 5 20.74 3.96 -14.90
CA ASN A 5 21.19 5.34 -14.75
C ASN A 5 21.91 5.48 -13.39
N LYS A 6 23.21 5.77 -13.39
CA LYS A 6 24.03 5.82 -12.16
C LYS A 6 23.77 7.05 -11.28
N ASP A 7 23.03 8.03 -11.78
CA ASP A 7 22.74 9.29 -11.09
C ASP A 7 21.33 9.31 -10.49
N ARG A 8 21.01 8.34 -9.61
CA ARG A 8 19.76 8.35 -8.82
C ARG A 8 19.88 9.33 -7.65
N THR A 9 19.73 10.63 -7.92
CA THR A 9 19.53 11.65 -6.88
C THR A 9 18.20 11.40 -6.18
N MET A 10 18.24 11.23 -4.85
CA MET A 10 17.01 11.08 -4.06
C MET A 10 16.46 12.46 -3.70
N VAL A 11 15.14 12.59 -3.78
CA VAL A 11 14.40 13.77 -3.33
C VAL A 11 14.54 13.85 -1.80
N THR A 12 15.08 14.95 -1.30
CA THR A 12 15.12 15.23 0.15
C THR A 12 13.80 15.87 0.60
N ASN A 13 13.40 15.74 1.86
CA ASN A 13 12.13 16.28 2.37
C ASN A 13 11.93 17.79 2.09
N ASP A 14 13.01 18.58 2.03
CA ASP A 14 12.98 20.01 1.71
C ASP A 14 12.61 20.34 0.24
N THR A 15 12.41 19.31 -0.59
CA THR A 15 12.12 19.44 -2.02
C THR A 15 10.84 18.73 -2.45
N LEU A 16 10.04 18.23 -1.50
CA LEU A 16 8.79 17.57 -1.85
C LEU A 16 7.80 18.60 -2.44
N PRO A 17 7.12 18.28 -3.55
CA PRO A 17 6.14 19.17 -4.15
C PRO A 17 4.95 19.32 -3.18
N PRO A 18 4.53 20.55 -2.85
CA PRO A 18 3.38 20.74 -2.00
C PRO A 18 2.09 20.31 -2.72
N PRO A 19 1.08 19.82 -1.99
CA PRO A 19 -0.25 19.58 -2.56
C PRO A 19 -0.88 20.90 -3.00
N GLU A 20 -1.69 20.86 -4.05
CA GLU A 20 -2.47 22.01 -4.51
C GLU A 20 -3.65 22.30 -3.57
N LYS A 21 -4.21 21.24 -2.98
CA LYS A 21 -5.32 21.32 -2.04
C LYS A 21 -5.27 20.14 -1.07
N VAL A 22 -5.66 20.37 0.17
CA VAL A 22 -5.92 19.31 1.15
C VAL A 22 -7.41 19.29 1.45
N VAL A 23 -8.05 18.14 1.26
CA VAL A 23 -9.50 17.96 1.46
C VAL A 23 -9.73 16.99 2.59
N PRO A 24 -10.51 17.35 3.63
CA PRO A 24 -10.86 16.40 4.66
C PRO A 24 -11.80 15.32 4.11
N TYR A 25 -11.73 14.12 4.65
CA TYR A 25 -12.68 13.06 4.31
C TYR A 25 -13.13 12.27 5.52
N GLU A 26 -14.28 11.62 5.37
CA GLU A 26 -14.91 10.83 6.41
C GLU A 26 -14.10 9.56 6.72
N THR A 27 -13.84 9.34 8.00
CA THR A 27 -13.33 8.07 8.53
C THR A 27 -14.20 7.62 9.70
N VAL A 28 -13.84 6.52 10.34
CA VAL A 28 -14.48 6.08 11.59
C VAL A 28 -14.37 7.10 12.74
N ASP A 29 -13.47 8.07 12.65
CA ASP A 29 -13.34 9.16 13.64
C ASP A 29 -14.25 10.37 13.33
N GLY A 30 -15.05 10.31 12.26
CA GLY A 30 -15.99 11.35 11.86
C GLY A 30 -15.67 11.98 10.50
N ALA A 31 -16.45 13.01 10.14
CA ALA A 31 -16.49 13.61 8.80
C ALA A 31 -15.16 14.22 8.32
N ASN A 32 -14.29 14.63 9.26
CA ASN A 32 -12.97 15.20 8.97
C ASN A 32 -11.84 14.32 9.51
N GLY A 33 -12.08 13.01 9.60
CA GLY A 33 -11.17 12.07 10.22
C GLY A 33 -9.86 11.88 9.44
N GLY A 34 -9.91 12.00 8.11
CA GLY A 34 -8.76 11.88 7.21
C GLY A 34 -8.45 13.17 6.45
N ALA A 35 -7.29 13.21 5.79
CA ALA A 35 -6.88 14.29 4.89
C ALA A 35 -6.39 13.70 3.57
N LEU A 36 -6.95 14.18 2.47
CA LEU A 36 -6.60 13.80 1.10
C LEU A 36 -5.79 14.93 0.47
N TYR A 37 -4.56 14.64 0.06
CA TYR A 37 -3.61 15.60 -0.50
C TYR A 37 -3.70 15.54 -2.02
N LEU A 38 -4.24 16.59 -2.65
CA LEU A 38 -4.57 16.63 -4.08
C LEU A 38 -3.44 17.26 -4.91
N TYR A 39 -3.20 16.67 -6.08
CA TYR A 39 -2.27 17.12 -7.12
C TYR A 39 -2.95 17.03 -8.49
N GLY A 40 -2.76 18.01 -9.37
CA GLY A 40 -3.28 17.98 -10.74
C GLY A 40 -4.63 18.67 -10.92
N ASN A 41 -5.06 18.73 -12.19
CA ASN A 41 -6.26 19.46 -12.58
C ASN A 41 -7.53 18.68 -12.23
N SER A 42 -8.56 19.37 -11.71
CA SER A 42 -9.84 18.76 -11.36
C SER A 42 -10.61 18.27 -12.59
N ASP A 43 -10.36 18.82 -13.77
CA ASP A 43 -11.00 18.41 -15.02
C ASP A 43 -10.32 17.22 -15.73
N ALA A 44 -9.32 16.60 -15.09
CA ALA A 44 -8.57 15.51 -15.70
C ALA A 44 -9.48 14.29 -15.99
N PRO A 45 -9.31 13.60 -17.14
CA PRO A 45 -10.11 12.44 -17.50
C PRO A 45 -9.81 11.20 -16.64
N ASN A 46 -8.71 11.21 -15.89
CA ASN A 46 -8.32 10.14 -14.97
C ASN A 46 -8.18 10.70 -13.56
N ILE A 47 -8.61 9.93 -12.56
CA ILE A 47 -8.34 10.21 -11.15
C ILE A 47 -7.66 8.99 -10.50
N ALA A 48 -6.71 9.25 -9.62
CA ALA A 48 -5.97 8.20 -8.93
C ALA A 48 -5.95 8.43 -7.41
N VAL A 49 -6.23 7.39 -6.64
CA VAL A 49 -6.03 7.42 -5.19
C VAL A 49 -4.77 6.64 -4.83
N CYS A 50 -3.83 7.30 -4.15
CA CYS A 50 -2.57 6.69 -3.70
C CYS A 50 -2.61 6.46 -2.18
N CYS A 51 -2.24 5.27 -1.72
CA CYS A 51 -2.15 4.97 -0.29
C CYS A 51 -0.96 4.06 0.02
N ALA A 52 -0.04 4.56 0.84
CA ALA A 52 1.10 3.80 1.32
C ALA A 52 0.75 2.95 2.53
N GLY A 53 1.59 1.95 2.81
CA GLY A 53 1.47 1.09 3.97
C GLY A 53 2.44 1.46 5.07
N TYR A 54 2.77 0.49 5.92
CA TYR A 54 3.65 0.71 7.06
C TYR A 54 5.12 0.86 6.63
N PRO A 55 5.92 1.73 7.26
CA PRO A 55 5.57 2.75 8.26
C PRO A 55 5.46 4.15 7.62
N ASP A 56 4.93 4.24 6.39
CA ASP A 56 4.93 5.46 5.60
C ASP A 56 3.66 6.28 5.85
N ASP A 57 3.75 7.59 5.66
CA ASP A 57 2.58 8.46 5.61
C ASP A 57 2.38 8.95 4.16
N HIS A 58 1.52 9.94 3.97
CA HIS A 58 1.22 10.49 2.65
C HIS A 58 2.47 11.08 1.94
N SER A 59 3.54 11.44 2.68
CA SER A 59 4.73 12.10 2.11
C SER A 59 5.49 11.23 1.12
N ILE A 60 5.50 9.91 1.29
CA ILE A 60 6.27 8.97 0.46
C ILE A 60 5.80 8.98 -1.01
N PHE A 61 4.54 9.35 -1.25
CA PHE A 61 3.95 9.40 -2.59
C PHE A 61 3.94 10.79 -3.22
N GLN A 62 4.36 11.87 -2.54
CA GLN A 62 4.15 13.24 -3.05
C GLN A 62 4.89 13.50 -4.37
N SER A 63 6.14 13.07 -4.50
CA SER A 63 6.91 13.18 -5.75
C SER A 63 6.19 12.45 -6.89
N PHE A 64 5.90 11.17 -6.67
CA PHE A 64 5.21 10.31 -7.64
C PHE A 64 3.84 10.87 -8.03
N ALA A 65 3.05 11.35 -7.07
CA ALA A 65 1.72 11.92 -7.31
C ALA A 65 1.78 13.22 -8.11
N SER A 66 2.71 14.12 -7.79
CA SER A 66 2.89 15.37 -8.55
C SER A 66 3.29 15.10 -10.00
N ARG A 67 4.16 14.10 -10.22
CA ARG A 67 4.57 13.72 -11.57
C ARG A 67 3.47 12.99 -12.32
N LEU A 68 2.78 12.05 -11.70
CA LEU A 68 1.61 11.38 -12.30
C LEU A 68 0.52 12.38 -12.68
N ALA A 69 0.28 13.40 -11.85
CA ALA A 69 -0.67 14.45 -12.17
C ALA A 69 -0.28 15.25 -13.43
N LYS A 70 1.01 15.60 -13.55
CA LYS A 70 1.53 16.41 -14.67
C LYS A 70 1.73 15.64 -15.96
N GLU A 71 2.28 14.44 -15.87
CA GLU A 71 2.71 13.61 -17.02
C GLU A 71 1.62 12.63 -17.46
N GLY A 72 0.72 12.27 -16.54
CA GLY A 72 -0.35 11.30 -16.75
C GLY A 72 -1.73 11.88 -17.04
N ASP A 73 -1.90 13.21 -17.02
CA ASP A 73 -3.19 13.90 -17.15
C ASP A 73 -4.23 13.35 -16.16
N CYS A 74 -3.92 13.55 -14.87
CA CYS A 74 -4.62 12.91 -13.78
C CYS A 74 -4.82 13.84 -12.56
N LEU A 75 -5.98 13.76 -11.90
CA LEU A 75 -6.16 14.27 -10.55
C LEU A 75 -5.76 13.18 -9.56
N VAL A 76 -4.69 13.40 -8.79
CA VAL A 76 -4.15 12.42 -7.85
C VAL A 76 -4.45 12.84 -6.42
N GLY A 77 -5.15 11.98 -5.68
CA GLY A 77 -5.35 12.13 -4.24
C GLY A 77 -4.47 11.17 -3.46
N VAL A 78 -3.55 11.70 -2.66
CA VAL A 78 -2.70 10.91 -1.76
C VAL A 78 -3.33 10.86 -0.38
N MET A 79 -3.56 9.67 0.13
CA MET A 79 -3.99 9.41 1.50
C MET A 79 -2.93 8.56 2.23
N CYS A 80 -3.13 8.35 3.52
CA CYS A 80 -2.42 7.33 4.28
C CYS A 80 -3.43 6.46 5.03
N LEU A 81 -2.94 5.36 5.60
CA LEU A 81 -3.76 4.57 6.53
C LEU A 81 -4.25 5.44 7.71
N PRO A 82 -5.43 5.15 8.27
CA PRO A 82 -5.94 5.93 9.39
C PRO A 82 -4.95 5.91 10.55
N GLY A 83 -4.71 7.09 11.11
CA GLY A 83 -3.73 7.27 12.15
C GLY A 83 -2.27 7.31 11.70
N PHE A 84 -1.94 7.19 10.41
CA PHE A 84 -0.58 7.36 9.90
C PHE A 84 -0.25 8.82 9.56
N ASP A 85 -1.27 9.66 9.39
CA ASP A 85 -1.12 11.09 9.27
C ASP A 85 -0.79 11.70 10.64
N ASP A 86 0.17 12.63 10.66
CA ASP A 86 0.57 13.37 11.85
C ASP A 86 0.51 14.87 11.53
N ARG A 87 -0.70 15.43 11.68
CA ARG A 87 -1.00 16.83 11.37
C ARG A 87 -1.03 17.66 12.65
N GLU A 88 -0.78 18.96 12.55
CA GLU A 88 -0.79 19.86 13.71
C GLU A 88 -2.14 19.84 14.44
N GLU A 89 -3.26 19.84 13.68
CA GLU A 89 -4.62 19.79 14.20
C GLU A 89 -5.10 18.40 14.60
N LYS A 90 -4.40 17.34 14.15
CA LYS A 90 -4.72 15.94 14.48
C LYS A 90 -3.42 15.15 14.68
N PRO A 91 -2.67 15.43 15.76
CA PRO A 91 -1.39 14.79 16.00
C PRO A 91 -1.59 13.33 16.34
N TRP A 92 -0.57 12.50 16.13
CA TRP A 92 -0.74 11.06 16.19
C TRP A 92 -1.19 10.51 17.55
N THR A 93 -0.91 11.27 18.60
CA THR A 93 -1.29 10.98 19.98
C THR A 93 -2.78 11.10 20.26
N THR A 94 -3.55 11.67 19.33
CA THR A 94 -5.02 11.82 19.42
C THR A 94 -5.79 10.74 18.68
N HIS A 95 -5.10 9.92 17.87
CA HIS A 95 -5.71 8.79 17.17
C HIS A 95 -6.14 7.68 18.13
N LYS A 96 -7.02 6.80 17.67
CA LYS A 96 -7.54 5.65 18.43
C LYS A 96 -6.40 4.84 19.05
N HIS A 97 -6.48 4.65 20.37
CA HIS A 97 -5.48 3.93 21.17
C HIS A 97 -5.20 2.52 20.63
N ASP A 98 -6.26 1.78 20.29
CA ASP A 98 -6.18 0.40 19.79
C ASP A 98 -5.74 0.29 18.32
N GLY A 99 -5.44 1.42 17.67
CA GLY A 99 -5.28 1.49 16.22
C GLY A 99 -6.60 1.25 15.50
N TYR A 100 -6.50 0.86 14.22
CA TYR A 100 -7.64 0.74 13.33
C TYR A 100 -7.75 -0.69 12.81
N ILE A 101 -8.94 -1.28 12.86
CA ILE A 101 -9.18 -2.61 12.27
C ILE A 101 -9.23 -2.51 10.73
N PHE A 102 -9.18 -3.63 10.03
CA PHE A 102 -9.23 -3.62 8.55
C PHE A 102 -10.49 -2.93 8.00
N ASP A 103 -11.65 -3.07 8.67
CA ASP A 103 -12.86 -2.32 8.29
C ASP A 103 -12.71 -0.81 8.40
N ASP A 104 -12.11 -0.33 9.49
CA ASP A 104 -11.83 1.10 9.69
C ASP A 104 -10.94 1.64 8.54
N MET A 105 -9.95 0.82 8.11
CA MET A 105 -9.08 1.16 6.99
C MET A 105 -9.83 1.19 5.65
N VAL A 106 -10.72 0.23 5.40
CA VAL A 106 -11.56 0.19 4.18
C VAL A 106 -12.53 1.37 4.12
N ILE A 107 -13.16 1.70 5.25
CA ILE A 107 -14.02 2.90 5.37
C ILE A 107 -13.21 4.15 5.03
N SER A 108 -11.97 4.23 5.50
CA SER A 108 -11.08 5.36 5.19
C SER A 108 -10.72 5.44 3.71
N VAL A 109 -10.42 4.32 3.05
CA VAL A 109 -10.18 4.28 1.59
C VAL A 109 -11.43 4.74 0.83
N ARG A 110 -12.61 4.22 1.20
CA ARG A 110 -13.88 4.65 0.59
C ARG A 110 -14.14 6.15 0.77
N GLY A 111 -13.90 6.68 1.97
CA GLY A 111 -14.02 8.11 2.27
C GLY A 111 -13.10 8.97 1.41
N ALA A 112 -11.83 8.56 1.27
CA ALA A 112 -10.86 9.22 0.41
C ALA A 112 -11.29 9.20 -1.08
N VAL A 113 -11.79 8.07 -1.59
CA VAL A 113 -12.28 7.96 -2.97
C VAL A 113 -13.49 8.86 -3.21
N LYS A 114 -14.43 8.91 -2.26
CA LYS A 114 -15.58 9.84 -2.34
C LYS A 114 -15.11 11.30 -2.39
N ALA A 115 -14.15 11.67 -1.54
CA ALA A 115 -13.59 13.03 -1.53
C ALA A 115 -12.84 13.35 -2.83
N LEU A 116 -12.09 12.39 -3.39
CA LEU A 116 -11.42 12.52 -4.68
C LEU A 116 -12.43 12.71 -5.82
N ARG A 117 -13.48 11.87 -5.87
CA ARG A 117 -14.54 11.97 -6.86
C ARG A 117 -15.27 13.32 -6.78
N ALA A 118 -15.56 13.81 -5.56
CA ALA A 118 -16.19 15.11 -5.36
C ALA A 118 -15.27 16.30 -5.71
N ALA A 119 -13.95 16.09 -5.72
CA ALA A 119 -12.98 17.08 -6.16
C ALA A 119 -12.77 17.10 -7.68
N SER A 120 -13.14 16.02 -8.38
CA SER A 120 -13.14 15.96 -9.85
C SER A 120 -14.31 16.77 -10.41
N THR A 121 -14.04 17.57 -11.43
CA THR A 121 -15.03 18.27 -12.26
C THR A 121 -15.30 17.55 -13.58
N HIS A 122 -14.65 16.41 -13.83
CA HIS A 122 -14.87 15.59 -15.00
C HIS A 122 -15.80 14.41 -14.64
N ASP A 123 -17.07 14.51 -15.06
CA ASP A 123 -18.14 13.58 -14.66
C ASP A 123 -17.79 12.10 -14.91
N ASP A 124 -17.19 11.81 -16.06
CA ASP A 124 -16.86 10.45 -16.49
C ASP A 124 -15.41 10.04 -16.21
N SER A 125 -14.73 10.69 -15.25
CA SER A 125 -13.31 10.40 -15.03
C SER A 125 -13.10 8.96 -14.53
N LYS A 126 -12.11 8.25 -15.09
CA LYS A 126 -11.75 6.88 -14.73
C LYS A 126 -11.01 6.85 -13.40
N ILE A 127 -11.33 5.88 -12.52
CA ILE A 127 -10.69 5.73 -11.21
C ILE A 127 -9.61 4.66 -11.28
N THR A 128 -8.41 5.01 -10.81
CA THR A 128 -7.35 4.06 -10.52
C THR A 128 -6.98 4.05 -9.04
N GLY A 129 -6.93 2.88 -8.42
CA GLY A 129 -6.38 2.72 -7.08
C GLY A 129 -4.91 2.33 -7.11
N ILE A 130 -4.03 3.05 -6.41
CA ILE A 130 -2.59 2.80 -6.32
C ILE A 130 -2.21 2.57 -4.86
N PHE A 131 -1.77 1.37 -4.54
CA PHE A 131 -1.52 0.97 -3.15
C PHE A 131 -0.16 0.32 -2.97
N HIS A 132 0.51 0.63 -1.88
CA HIS A 132 1.80 0.05 -1.50
C HIS A 132 1.73 -0.61 -0.12
N ASP A 133 2.47 -1.70 0.06
CA ASP A 133 2.61 -2.40 1.34
C ASP A 133 1.23 -2.70 1.98
N TRP A 134 1.03 -2.39 3.26
CA TRP A 134 -0.24 -2.53 3.96
C TRP A 134 -1.38 -1.73 3.36
N GLY A 135 -1.14 -0.71 2.54
CA GLY A 135 -2.17 -0.03 1.77
C GLY A 135 -2.91 -0.98 0.81
N VAL A 136 -2.23 -2.03 0.33
CA VAL A 136 -2.83 -3.03 -0.59
C VAL A 136 -3.98 -3.79 0.06
N VAL A 137 -3.91 -4.03 1.38
CA VAL A 137 -4.95 -4.79 2.10
C VAL A 137 -6.32 -4.07 2.07
N PRO A 138 -6.47 -2.84 2.60
CA PRO A 138 -7.74 -2.13 2.52
C PRO A 138 -8.09 -1.71 1.09
N GLY A 139 -7.10 -1.48 0.21
CA GLY A 139 -7.35 -1.22 -1.22
C GLY A 139 -8.08 -2.39 -1.90
N SER A 140 -7.58 -3.61 -1.73
CA SER A 140 -8.25 -4.82 -2.25
C SER A 140 -9.63 -5.04 -1.64
N LEU A 141 -9.75 -4.93 -0.31
CA LEU A 141 -11.02 -5.11 0.37
C LEU A 141 -12.07 -4.09 -0.11
N TRP A 142 -11.65 -2.83 -0.33
CA TRP A 142 -12.50 -1.81 -0.92
C TRP A 142 -13.00 -2.22 -2.31
N VAL A 143 -12.10 -2.63 -3.21
CA VAL A 143 -12.48 -3.07 -4.58
C VAL A 143 -13.48 -4.22 -4.53
N ASN A 144 -13.17 -5.26 -3.77
CA ASN A 144 -14.04 -6.44 -3.70
C ASN A 144 -15.44 -6.08 -3.18
N ARG A 145 -15.55 -5.18 -2.19
CA ARG A 145 -16.83 -4.70 -1.65
C ARG A 145 -17.58 -3.81 -2.64
N VAL A 146 -16.92 -2.81 -3.21
CA VAL A 146 -17.61 -1.85 -4.11
C VAL A 146 -18.04 -2.51 -5.43
N LEU A 147 -17.36 -3.56 -5.88
CA LEU A 147 -17.81 -4.39 -7.01
C LEU A 147 -19.06 -5.23 -6.71
N GLU A 148 -19.47 -5.36 -5.45
CA GLU A 148 -20.73 -6.02 -5.04
C GLU A 148 -21.86 -5.01 -4.81
N GLU A 149 -21.52 -3.73 -4.63
CA GLU A 149 -22.48 -2.65 -4.42
C GLU A 149 -23.06 -2.17 -5.75
N ALA A 150 -24.36 -2.39 -5.97
CA ALA A 150 -25.07 -1.90 -7.14
C ALA A 150 -25.33 -0.38 -7.09
N GLU A 151 -25.32 0.22 -5.90
CA GLU A 151 -25.76 1.59 -5.66
C GLU A 151 -24.66 2.65 -5.78
N SER A 152 -23.40 2.25 -5.97
CA SER A 152 -22.27 3.19 -6.07
C SER A 152 -21.28 2.84 -7.20
N PRO A 153 -21.74 2.71 -8.46
CA PRO A 153 -20.86 2.41 -9.60
C PRO A 153 -19.78 3.48 -9.80
N GLU A 154 -20.04 4.74 -9.43
CA GLU A 154 -19.11 5.87 -9.55
C GLU A 154 -17.88 5.77 -8.64
N LEU A 155 -17.92 4.87 -7.66
CA LEU A 155 -16.81 4.58 -6.74
C LEU A 155 -16.07 3.30 -7.14
N GLN A 156 -16.49 2.58 -8.18
CA GLN A 156 -15.78 1.38 -8.63
C GLN A 156 -14.50 1.80 -9.37
N PRO A 157 -13.33 1.24 -9.01
CA PRO A 157 -12.12 1.48 -9.78
C PRO A 157 -12.18 0.74 -11.12
N ASP A 158 -11.79 1.45 -12.18
CA ASP A 158 -11.53 0.85 -13.48
C ASP A 158 -10.28 -0.03 -13.41
N LYS A 159 -9.27 0.41 -12.66
CA LYS A 159 -7.97 -0.24 -12.57
C LYS A 159 -7.38 -0.18 -11.18
N MET A 160 -6.51 -1.14 -10.90
CA MET A 160 -5.76 -1.21 -9.65
C MET A 160 -4.29 -1.42 -9.92
N ILE A 161 -3.46 -0.83 -9.06
CA ILE A 161 -2.02 -0.90 -9.12
C ILE A 161 -1.52 -1.22 -7.72
N TYR A 162 -0.79 -2.34 -7.58
CA TYR A 162 -0.18 -2.76 -6.34
C TYR A 162 1.33 -2.70 -6.42
N PHE A 163 1.92 -1.98 -5.48
CA PHE A 163 3.35 -1.92 -5.28
C PHE A 163 3.76 -2.84 -4.14
N ASP A 164 4.64 -3.76 -4.50
CA ASP A 164 5.44 -4.62 -3.62
C ASP A 164 4.71 -5.74 -2.85
N VAL A 165 3.44 -5.54 -2.52
CA VAL A 165 2.55 -6.53 -1.90
C VAL A 165 1.51 -7.02 -2.89
N LEU A 166 1.25 -8.34 -2.90
CA LEU A 166 0.17 -8.96 -3.66
C LEU A 166 -0.55 -9.99 -2.77
N LEU A 167 -1.87 -9.88 -2.70
CA LEU A 167 -2.68 -10.78 -1.89
C LEU A 167 -2.88 -12.14 -2.60
N PRO A 168 -3.23 -13.21 -1.87
CA PRO A 168 -3.56 -14.52 -2.45
C PRO A 168 -4.71 -14.45 -3.48
N PRO A 169 -4.86 -15.42 -4.39
CA PRO A 169 -5.96 -15.42 -5.34
C PRO A 169 -7.32 -15.46 -4.64
N HIS A 170 -8.33 -14.84 -5.25
CA HIS A 170 -9.69 -14.86 -4.70
C HIS A 170 -10.24 -16.29 -4.66
N LYS A 171 -11.02 -16.63 -3.63
CA LYS A 171 -11.58 -17.99 -3.43
C LYS A 171 -12.40 -18.51 -4.62
N VAL A 172 -13.02 -17.61 -5.39
CA VAL A 172 -13.79 -17.95 -6.60
C VAL A 172 -12.90 -18.49 -7.72
N MET A 173 -11.61 -18.17 -7.70
CA MET A 173 -10.61 -18.61 -8.68
C MET A 173 -9.96 -19.93 -8.30
N LYS A 174 -10.37 -20.60 -7.20
CA LYS A 174 -9.67 -21.77 -6.62
C LYS A 174 -9.35 -22.87 -7.64
N ASN A 175 -10.26 -23.12 -8.59
CA ASN A 175 -10.09 -24.17 -9.62
C ASN A 175 -9.25 -23.69 -10.82
N ASP A 176 -8.88 -22.42 -10.84
CA ASP A 176 -8.13 -21.76 -11.90
C ASP A 176 -6.84 -21.13 -11.34
N ILE A 177 -6.31 -21.59 -10.21
CA ILE A 177 -5.01 -21.12 -9.71
C ILE A 177 -3.90 -21.93 -10.39
N PRO A 178 -2.95 -21.30 -11.10
CA PRO A 178 -1.81 -22.03 -11.67
C PRO A 178 -0.93 -22.66 -10.60
N ASP A 179 -0.31 -23.79 -10.93
CA ASP A 179 0.76 -24.34 -10.11
C ASP A 179 1.93 -23.36 -10.04
N ALA A 180 2.42 -23.09 -8.83
CA ALA A 180 3.56 -22.22 -8.60
C ALA A 180 4.51 -22.83 -7.55
N PRO A 181 5.79 -22.44 -7.54
CA PRO A 181 6.72 -22.87 -6.50
C PRO A 181 6.21 -22.45 -5.11
N LYS A 182 6.23 -23.37 -4.15
CA LYS A 182 5.85 -23.04 -2.77
C LYS A 182 6.87 -22.11 -2.12
N ARG A 183 6.42 -21.33 -1.14
CA ARG A 183 7.31 -20.53 -0.27
C ARG A 183 8.32 -21.44 0.43
N THR A 184 9.56 -20.97 0.51
CA THR A 184 10.60 -21.67 1.28
C THR A 184 10.33 -21.50 2.78
N PRO A 185 10.63 -22.50 3.62
CA PRO A 185 10.48 -22.38 5.07
C PRO A 185 11.26 -21.19 5.65
N ALA A 186 12.44 -20.88 5.10
CA ALA A 186 13.24 -19.73 5.50
C ALA A 186 12.50 -18.41 5.32
N ARG A 187 11.85 -18.21 4.17
CA ARG A 187 11.03 -17.01 3.90
C ARG A 187 9.85 -16.92 4.87
N THR A 188 9.17 -18.04 5.13
CA THR A 188 8.07 -18.11 6.10
C THR A 188 8.53 -17.72 7.51
N VAL A 189 9.69 -18.21 7.95
CA VAL A 189 10.26 -17.87 9.27
C VAL A 189 10.60 -16.38 9.36
N VAL A 190 11.25 -15.82 8.33
CA VAL A 190 11.53 -14.38 8.26
C VAL A 190 10.25 -13.58 8.40
N GLU A 191 9.24 -13.90 7.59
CA GLU A 191 7.96 -13.20 7.57
C GLU A 191 7.23 -13.26 8.91
N ILE A 192 7.10 -14.44 9.49
CA ILE A 192 6.40 -14.62 10.77
C ILE A 192 7.15 -13.87 11.88
N PHE A 193 8.48 -13.99 11.94
CA PHE A 193 9.26 -13.42 13.01
C PHE A 193 9.15 -11.89 13.05
N TYR A 194 9.34 -11.20 11.92
CA TYR A 194 9.25 -9.75 11.90
C TYR A 194 7.82 -9.25 12.20
N LYS A 195 6.79 -9.94 11.67
CA LYS A 195 5.38 -9.60 11.94
C LYS A 195 5.04 -9.73 13.43
N ILE A 196 5.54 -10.78 14.10
CA ILE A 196 5.37 -10.98 15.54
C ILE A 196 6.08 -9.88 16.33
N VAL A 197 7.31 -9.52 15.96
CA VAL A 197 8.05 -8.44 16.63
C VAL A 197 7.24 -7.15 16.60
N LEU A 198 6.72 -6.77 15.43
CA LEU A 198 5.91 -5.56 15.25
C LEU A 198 4.57 -5.63 16.01
N ALA A 199 3.84 -6.73 15.89
CA ALA A 199 2.55 -6.93 16.57
C ALA A 199 2.68 -6.88 18.10
N ILE A 200 3.68 -7.57 18.68
CA ILE A 200 3.90 -7.57 20.13
C ILE A 200 4.40 -6.22 20.61
N SER A 201 5.26 -5.54 19.85
CA SER A 201 5.71 -4.18 20.21
C SER A 201 4.53 -3.22 20.33
N PHE A 202 3.60 -3.28 19.36
CA PHE A 202 2.35 -2.51 19.40
C PHE A 202 1.52 -2.86 20.65
N LEU A 203 1.25 -4.15 20.89
CA LEU A 203 0.50 -4.63 22.05
C LEU A 203 1.11 -4.15 23.37
N LEU A 204 2.42 -4.30 23.55
CA LEU A 204 3.13 -3.87 24.75
C LEU A 204 3.04 -2.35 24.93
N GLN A 205 3.24 -1.58 23.85
CA GLN A 205 3.15 -0.12 23.91
C GLN A 205 1.77 0.37 24.34
N GLN A 206 0.70 -0.22 23.81
CA GLN A 206 -0.66 0.21 24.09
C GLN A 206 -1.17 -0.28 25.45
N TYR A 207 -0.95 -1.55 25.79
CA TYR A 207 -1.65 -2.17 26.92
C TYR A 207 -0.79 -2.42 28.15
N VAL A 208 0.53 -2.22 28.08
CA VAL A 208 1.44 -2.50 29.20
C VAL A 208 2.30 -1.29 29.55
N SER A 209 3.17 -0.85 28.64
CA SER A 209 4.06 0.29 28.83
C SER A 209 4.74 0.69 27.51
N LYS A 210 4.76 2.00 27.23
CA LYS A 210 5.52 2.56 26.09
C LYS A 210 6.99 2.14 26.11
N ILE A 211 7.60 2.12 27.30
CA ILE A 211 9.02 1.74 27.48
C ILE A 211 9.23 0.26 27.12
N LEU A 212 8.32 -0.62 27.56
CA LEU A 212 8.43 -2.04 27.26
C LEU A 212 8.23 -2.33 25.76
N GLY A 213 7.29 -1.63 25.11
CA GLY A 213 7.11 -1.71 23.67
C GLY A 213 8.39 -1.33 22.91
N VAL A 214 9.03 -0.22 23.30
CA VAL A 214 10.32 0.22 22.74
C VAL A 214 11.43 -0.80 22.96
N ILE A 215 11.61 -1.30 24.19
CA ILE A 215 12.64 -2.29 24.51
C ILE A 215 12.44 -3.55 23.66
N PHE A 216 11.22 -4.06 23.59
CA PHE A 216 10.92 -5.27 22.82
C PHE A 216 11.17 -5.06 21.32
N TYR A 217 10.74 -3.93 20.77
CA TYR A 217 11.03 -3.56 19.37
C TYR A 217 12.53 -3.52 19.10
N SER A 218 13.30 -2.82 19.95
CA SER A 218 14.74 -2.67 19.76
C SER A 218 15.48 -4.01 19.86
N LEU A 219 15.15 -4.85 20.83
CA LEU A 219 15.72 -6.20 20.95
C LEU A 219 15.34 -7.08 19.76
N GLY A 220 14.08 -7.00 19.32
CA GLY A 220 13.60 -7.70 18.12
C GLY A 220 14.33 -7.26 16.86
N ALA A 221 14.53 -5.96 16.66
CA ALA A 221 15.28 -5.41 15.53
C ALA A 221 16.75 -5.87 15.55
N VAL A 222 17.40 -5.90 16.72
CA VAL A 222 18.76 -6.45 16.88
C VAL A 222 18.79 -7.94 16.53
N ALA A 223 17.81 -8.72 16.99
CA ALA A 223 17.71 -10.14 16.67
C ALA A 223 17.50 -10.36 15.15
N ILE A 224 16.62 -9.59 14.52
CA ILE A 224 16.40 -9.59 13.06
C ILE A 224 17.72 -9.32 12.32
N TYR A 225 18.48 -8.32 12.77
CA TYR A 225 19.76 -7.95 12.15
C TYR A 225 20.82 -9.05 12.31
N ILE A 226 21.05 -9.53 13.54
CA ILE A 226 22.08 -10.54 13.85
C ILE A 226 21.79 -11.87 13.14
N LEU A 227 20.51 -12.29 13.14
CA LEU A 227 20.08 -13.53 12.49
C LEU A 227 19.90 -13.39 10.97
N ARG A 228 20.16 -12.19 10.42
CA ARG A 228 19.98 -11.86 8.99
C ARG A 228 18.55 -12.15 8.49
N LEU A 229 17.58 -11.89 9.34
CA LEU A 229 16.14 -12.04 9.08
C LEU A 229 15.49 -10.72 8.63
N ASN A 230 16.26 -9.69 8.27
CA ASN A 230 15.69 -8.46 7.73
C ASN A 230 15.02 -8.78 6.38
N PRO A 231 13.71 -8.50 6.18
CA PRO A 231 13.07 -8.78 4.90
C PRO A 231 13.69 -7.99 3.73
N LEU A 232 14.34 -6.87 4.03
CA LEU A 232 14.93 -5.97 3.04
C LEU A 232 16.45 -6.09 3.00
N TYR A 233 17.03 -5.72 1.86
CA TYR A 233 18.48 -5.54 1.71
C TYR A 233 18.88 -4.07 1.89
N ASP A 234 20.18 -3.81 1.85
CA ASP A 234 20.73 -2.48 2.10
C ASP A 234 20.35 -1.42 1.06
N VAL A 235 19.82 -1.84 -0.10
CA VAL A 235 19.31 -0.95 -1.14
C VAL A 235 18.21 -0.01 -0.61
N ASP A 236 17.41 -0.48 0.35
CA ASP A 236 16.30 0.29 0.94
C ASP A 236 16.75 1.20 2.10
N ASN A 237 17.97 1.02 2.64
CA ASN A 237 18.43 1.74 3.85
C ASN A 237 18.47 3.27 3.67
N LYS A 238 18.68 3.76 2.45
CA LYS A 238 18.73 5.20 2.19
C LYS A 238 17.33 5.81 2.30
N VAL A 239 16.28 5.13 1.81
CA VAL A 239 14.88 5.57 1.93
C VAL A 239 14.42 5.48 3.39
N LEU A 240 14.66 4.33 4.04
CA LEU A 240 14.28 4.13 5.45
C LEU A 240 14.87 5.20 6.40
N ARG A 241 16.10 5.65 6.14
CA ARG A 241 16.74 6.72 6.92
C ARG A 241 16.13 8.10 6.63
N ALA A 242 15.79 8.38 5.37
CA ALA A 242 15.15 9.64 4.99
C ALA A 242 13.73 9.79 5.60
N HIS A 243 13.04 8.68 5.80
CA HIS A 243 11.69 8.62 6.37
C HIS A 243 11.66 8.12 7.82
N GLN A 244 12.77 8.25 8.55
CA GLN A 244 12.82 7.79 9.93
C GLN A 244 11.85 8.58 10.82
N LYS A 245 11.00 7.86 11.56
CA LYS A 245 10.05 8.43 12.51
C LYS A 245 10.49 8.15 13.96
N PRO A 246 9.97 8.90 14.95
CA PRO A 246 10.18 8.56 16.35
C PRO A 246 9.74 7.13 16.65
N LEU A 247 10.48 6.40 17.48
CA LEU A 247 10.25 4.97 17.65
C LEU A 247 8.85 4.62 18.20
N ASN A 248 8.33 5.39 19.14
CA ASN A 248 6.96 5.24 19.65
C ASN A 248 5.91 5.41 18.53
N ARG A 249 6.19 6.30 17.58
CA ARG A 249 5.33 6.55 16.41
C ARG A 249 5.37 5.34 15.48
N THR A 250 6.56 4.86 15.13
CA THR A 250 6.74 3.64 14.33
C THR A 250 6.04 2.44 14.97
N ILE A 251 6.18 2.23 16.28
CA ILE A 251 5.52 1.12 16.98
C ILE A 251 3.99 1.29 16.97
N TYR A 252 3.45 2.50 17.13
CA TYR A 252 2.01 2.74 17.00
C TYR A 252 1.50 2.36 15.62
N MET A 253 2.24 2.71 14.56
CA MET A 253 1.89 2.40 13.18
C MET A 253 1.86 0.88 12.89
N ALA A 254 2.42 0.04 13.76
CA ALA A 254 2.42 -1.41 13.59
C ALA A 254 1.07 -2.09 13.89
N TYR A 255 -0.02 -1.34 14.13
CA TYR A 255 -1.35 -1.91 14.37
C TYR A 255 -1.85 -2.88 13.27
N PRO A 256 -1.53 -2.74 11.96
CA PRO A 256 -1.96 -3.73 10.95
C PRO A 256 -1.40 -5.13 11.23
N TYR A 257 -0.16 -5.22 11.73
CA TYR A 257 0.45 -6.48 12.13
C TYR A 257 -0.26 -7.10 13.34
N TRP A 258 -0.63 -6.27 14.32
CA TRP A 258 -1.40 -6.73 15.47
C TRP A 258 -2.74 -7.32 15.06
N PHE A 259 -3.49 -6.65 14.19
CA PHE A 259 -4.78 -7.16 13.72
C PHE A 259 -4.64 -8.40 12.85
N LEU A 260 -3.59 -8.50 12.02
CA LEU A 260 -3.29 -9.75 11.30
C LEU A 260 -3.07 -10.92 12.27
N VAL A 261 -2.19 -10.75 13.26
CA VAL A 261 -1.90 -11.79 14.25
C VAL A 261 -3.15 -12.16 15.04
N LYS A 262 -3.93 -11.17 15.49
CA LYS A 262 -5.20 -11.36 16.19
C LYS A 262 -6.20 -12.15 15.34
N SER A 263 -6.32 -11.84 14.05
CA SER A 263 -7.22 -12.55 13.14
C SER A 263 -6.81 -14.02 12.94
N VAL A 264 -5.51 -14.29 12.84
CA VAL A 264 -4.98 -15.67 12.75
C VAL A 264 -5.26 -16.46 14.03
N LEU A 265 -4.96 -15.89 15.20
CA LEU A 265 -5.19 -16.55 16.49
C LEU A 265 -6.66 -16.84 16.77
N ASN A 266 -7.56 -15.95 16.34
CA ASN A 266 -9.00 -16.10 16.52
C ASN A 266 -9.65 -16.98 15.44
N GLY A 267 -8.89 -17.47 14.44
CA GLY A 267 -9.43 -18.23 13.31
C GLY A 267 -10.48 -17.46 12.50
N THR A 268 -10.44 -16.12 12.53
CA THR A 268 -11.50 -15.32 11.90
C THR A 268 -11.40 -15.31 10.39
N LEU A 269 -12.56 -15.20 9.73
CA LEU A 269 -12.69 -15.27 8.28
C LEU A 269 -12.02 -14.12 7.51
N TRP A 270 -11.60 -13.04 8.18
CA TRP A 270 -10.96 -11.87 7.58
C TRP A 270 -9.74 -12.22 6.73
N ALA A 271 -8.97 -13.22 7.14
CA ALA A 271 -7.85 -13.72 6.34
C ALA A 271 -8.29 -14.27 4.97
N TYR A 272 -9.54 -14.75 4.84
CA TYR A 272 -10.10 -15.22 3.57
C TYR A 272 -10.67 -14.09 2.69
N GLU A 273 -10.94 -12.91 3.24
CA GLU A 273 -11.37 -11.75 2.46
C GLU A 273 -10.18 -11.00 1.84
N MET A 274 -9.01 -11.05 2.49
CA MET A 274 -7.76 -10.50 1.98
C MET A 274 -7.24 -11.31 0.78
N SER A 275 -7.72 -10.98 -0.40
CA SER A 275 -7.41 -11.70 -1.64
C SER A 275 -7.37 -10.75 -2.84
N LEU A 276 -6.99 -11.24 -4.02
CA LEU A 276 -7.10 -10.48 -5.26
C LEU A 276 -8.55 -10.14 -5.60
N HIS A 277 -8.74 -9.29 -6.62
CA HIS A 277 -10.07 -8.94 -7.09
C HIS A 277 -10.79 -10.19 -7.59
N LYS A 278 -12.08 -10.32 -7.28
CA LYS A 278 -12.91 -11.43 -7.75
C LYS A 278 -13.00 -11.53 -9.28
N ASP A 279 -12.84 -10.41 -9.99
CA ASP A 279 -12.96 -10.30 -11.44
C ASP A 279 -11.84 -9.40 -11.99
N LEU A 280 -10.74 -10.02 -12.41
CA LEU A 280 -9.57 -9.33 -12.96
C LEU A 280 -9.83 -8.77 -14.36
N LYS A 281 -10.88 -9.23 -15.05
CA LYS A 281 -11.27 -8.67 -16.35
C LYS A 281 -12.04 -7.36 -16.17
N LYS A 282 -12.92 -7.30 -15.16
CA LYS A 282 -13.65 -6.08 -14.82
C LYS A 282 -12.74 -5.02 -14.19
N THR A 283 -11.82 -5.41 -13.31
CA THR A 283 -10.86 -4.50 -12.67
C THR A 283 -9.44 -5.06 -12.82
N PRO A 284 -8.78 -4.79 -13.96
CA PRO A 284 -7.42 -5.23 -14.21
C PRO A 284 -6.44 -4.73 -13.15
N LEU A 285 -5.43 -5.54 -12.88
CA LEU A 285 -4.41 -5.28 -11.87
C LEU A 285 -3.02 -5.22 -12.47
N LEU A 286 -2.32 -4.11 -12.25
CA LEU A 286 -0.87 -4.01 -12.44
C LEU A 286 -0.17 -4.27 -11.11
N TYR A 287 0.67 -5.30 -11.04
CA TYR A 287 1.52 -5.56 -9.89
C TYR A 287 2.98 -5.26 -10.22
N ILE A 288 3.59 -4.30 -9.52
CA ILE A 288 5.02 -3.97 -9.65
C ILE A 288 5.73 -4.30 -8.35
N TYR A 289 6.91 -4.91 -8.41
CA TYR A 289 7.70 -5.22 -7.22
C TYR A 289 9.21 -5.20 -7.45
N GLY A 290 9.96 -4.95 -6.38
CA GLY A 290 11.42 -5.05 -6.39
C GLY A 290 11.91 -6.49 -6.30
N GLY A 291 12.87 -6.86 -7.15
CA GLY A 291 13.52 -8.17 -7.15
C GLY A 291 14.60 -8.31 -6.08
N ASN A 292 15.20 -7.20 -5.63
CA ASN A 292 16.38 -7.17 -4.78
C ASN A 292 16.02 -7.04 -3.29
N LYS A 293 15.43 -8.09 -2.72
CA LYS A 293 15.07 -8.20 -1.29
C LYS A 293 15.06 -9.65 -0.82
N ARG A 294 15.06 -9.90 0.50
CA ARG A 294 15.03 -11.29 1.05
C ARG A 294 13.66 -11.90 0.97
N THR A 295 12.64 -11.07 1.14
CA THR A 295 11.26 -11.49 1.23
C THR A 295 10.45 -10.77 0.17
N HIS A 296 9.82 -11.54 -0.70
CA HIS A 296 8.73 -11.00 -1.50
C HIS A 296 7.44 -11.02 -0.69
N PHE A 297 6.58 -10.02 -0.86
CA PHE A 297 5.32 -9.94 -0.09
C PHE A 297 4.12 -10.32 -0.97
N HIS A 298 4.29 -11.39 -1.76
CA HIS A 298 3.25 -11.96 -2.61
C HIS A 298 3.16 -13.49 -2.49
N GLU A 299 2.03 -14.09 -2.87
CA GLU A 299 2.00 -15.52 -3.18
C GLU A 299 2.49 -15.77 -4.62
N ASN A 300 3.30 -16.81 -4.80
CA ASN A 300 3.85 -17.13 -6.14
C ASN A 300 2.71 -17.53 -7.10
N GLU A 301 1.67 -18.15 -6.55
CA GLU A 301 0.41 -18.48 -7.23
C GLU A 301 -0.30 -17.24 -7.78
N SER A 302 -0.22 -16.12 -7.05
CA SER A 302 -0.85 -14.86 -7.48
C SER A 302 -0.07 -14.21 -8.62
N VAL A 303 1.26 -14.25 -8.56
CA VAL A 303 2.12 -13.80 -9.67
C VAL A 303 1.85 -14.65 -10.92
N ALA A 304 1.89 -15.98 -10.79
CA ALA A 304 1.64 -16.90 -11.90
C ALA A 304 0.24 -16.72 -12.50
N LEU A 305 -0.77 -16.41 -11.67
CA LEU A 305 -2.12 -16.09 -12.13
C LEU A 305 -2.13 -14.85 -13.02
N LEU A 306 -1.53 -13.73 -12.58
CA LEU A 306 -1.49 -12.49 -13.36
C LEU A 306 -0.66 -12.62 -14.64
N GLU A 307 0.48 -13.34 -14.59
CA GLU A 307 1.27 -13.63 -15.80
C GLU A 307 0.48 -14.47 -16.81
N ARG A 308 -0.37 -15.39 -16.34
CA ARG A 308 -1.25 -16.17 -17.21
C ARG A 308 -2.39 -15.32 -17.77
N GLU A 309 -2.98 -14.43 -16.97
CA GLU A 309 -3.98 -13.45 -17.43
C GLU A 309 -3.46 -12.66 -18.63
N GLU A 310 -2.26 -12.09 -18.52
CA GLU A 310 -1.62 -11.33 -19.59
C GLU A 310 -1.32 -12.21 -20.81
N ARG A 311 -0.63 -13.33 -20.61
CA ARG A 311 -0.18 -14.22 -21.69
C ARG A 311 -1.32 -14.78 -22.51
N GLU A 312 -2.46 -15.07 -21.89
CA GLU A 312 -3.64 -15.64 -22.53
C GLU A 312 -4.66 -14.57 -22.96
N GLY A 313 -4.40 -13.27 -22.70
CA GLY A 313 -5.30 -12.17 -23.05
C GLY A 313 -6.65 -12.24 -22.34
N ARG A 314 -6.68 -12.75 -21.11
CA ARG A 314 -7.93 -12.93 -20.32
C ARG A 314 -8.36 -11.66 -19.60
N SER A 315 -7.37 -10.84 -19.23
CA SER A 315 -7.54 -9.47 -18.77
C SER A 315 -6.31 -8.64 -19.13
N ASP A 316 -6.40 -7.33 -18.94
CA ASP A 316 -5.26 -6.44 -19.12
C ASP A 316 -4.29 -6.47 -17.93
N SER A 317 -4.49 -7.36 -16.94
CA SER A 317 -3.65 -7.46 -15.74
C SER A 317 -2.21 -7.85 -16.08
N LYS A 318 -1.23 -7.32 -15.33
CA LYS A 318 0.21 -7.49 -15.63
C LYS A 318 1.07 -7.58 -14.38
N VAL A 319 2.25 -8.17 -14.54
CA VAL A 319 3.30 -8.21 -13.52
C VAL A 319 4.59 -7.59 -14.04
N ILE A 320 5.22 -6.73 -13.24
CA ILE A 320 6.52 -6.13 -13.54
C ILE A 320 7.45 -6.34 -12.34
N CYS A 321 8.56 -7.05 -12.58
CA CYS A 321 9.66 -7.17 -11.62
C CYS A 321 10.75 -6.15 -11.98
N LEU A 322 11.12 -5.28 -11.04
CA LEU A 322 12.29 -4.43 -11.13
C LEU A 322 13.46 -5.14 -10.44
N GLU A 323 14.20 -5.96 -11.20
CA GLU A 323 15.15 -6.95 -10.67
C GLU A 323 16.17 -6.38 -9.68
N ASP A 324 16.70 -5.17 -9.96
CA ASP A 324 17.74 -4.52 -9.17
C ASP A 324 17.21 -3.65 -8.01
N ASP A 325 15.90 -3.44 -7.93
CA ASP A 325 15.26 -2.53 -6.98
C ASP A 325 14.70 -3.26 -5.75
N GLY A 326 14.62 -2.52 -4.63
CA GLY A 326 14.11 -3.01 -3.34
C GLY A 326 12.63 -2.76 -3.11
N HIS A 327 12.22 -2.66 -1.85
CA HIS A 327 10.83 -2.42 -1.43
C HIS A 327 10.28 -1.07 -1.86
N PHE A 328 11.14 -0.04 -1.84
CA PHE A 328 10.76 1.35 -2.13
C PHE A 328 11.11 1.74 -3.57
N PHE A 329 10.95 0.80 -4.51
CA PHE A 329 11.33 0.98 -5.91
C PHE A 329 10.62 2.17 -6.58
N TYR A 330 9.41 2.52 -6.16
CA TYR A 330 8.67 3.68 -6.67
C TYR A 330 9.24 5.03 -6.21
N VAL A 331 10.14 5.02 -5.22
CA VAL A 331 10.94 6.17 -4.80
C VAL A 331 12.31 6.16 -5.46
N THR A 332 12.96 4.99 -5.51
CA THR A 332 14.33 4.87 -6.03
C THR A 332 14.44 4.76 -7.55
N ASN A 333 13.35 4.39 -8.22
CA ASN A 333 13.23 4.20 -9.66
C ASN A 333 11.89 4.75 -10.16
N GLU A 334 11.57 5.97 -9.72
CA GLU A 334 10.28 6.63 -9.93
C GLU A 334 9.89 6.71 -11.41
N ASP A 335 10.85 6.98 -12.32
CA ASP A 335 10.60 7.04 -13.77
C ASP A 335 10.02 5.73 -14.33
N ALA A 336 10.65 4.60 -14.01
CA ALA A 336 10.19 3.30 -14.51
C ALA A 336 8.80 2.94 -13.97
N CYS A 337 8.50 3.32 -12.73
CA CYS A 337 7.18 3.14 -12.14
C CYS A 337 6.15 4.04 -12.79
N LEU A 338 6.48 5.31 -12.98
CA LEU A 338 5.60 6.30 -13.57
C LEU A 338 5.24 5.90 -15.01
N ASP A 339 6.21 5.50 -15.80
CA ASP A 339 5.99 5.02 -17.17
C ASP A 339 5.07 3.79 -17.19
N ALA A 340 5.32 2.81 -16.32
CA ALA A 340 4.50 1.61 -16.22
C ALA A 340 3.06 1.94 -15.79
N VAL A 341 2.89 2.79 -14.77
CA VAL A 341 1.58 3.21 -14.27
C VAL A 341 0.82 4.02 -15.32
N ALA A 342 1.44 5.04 -15.90
CA ALA A 342 0.81 5.89 -16.90
C ALA A 342 0.43 5.09 -18.16
N SER A 343 1.28 4.16 -18.60
CA SER A 343 0.96 3.27 -19.72
C SER A 343 -0.22 2.35 -19.38
N PHE A 344 -0.24 1.79 -18.17
CA PHE A 344 -1.33 0.91 -17.75
C PHE A 344 -2.65 1.66 -17.60
N MET A 345 -2.64 2.90 -17.10
CA MET A 345 -3.84 3.72 -16.98
C MET A 345 -4.45 4.10 -18.35
N LYS A 346 -3.62 4.30 -19.39
CA LYS A 346 -4.07 4.68 -20.74
C LYS A 346 -4.73 3.56 -21.55
N ASN A 347 -4.26 2.32 -21.40
CA ASN A 347 -4.74 1.14 -22.13
C ASN A 347 -6.02 0.60 -21.52
#